data_AF-A0A7Y5WRX0-F1
#
_entry.id   AF-A0A7Y5WRX0-F1
#
_cell.length_a   1.000
_cell.length_b   1.000
_cell.length_c   1.000
_cell.angle_alpha   90.00
_cell.angle_beta   90.00
_cell.angle_gamma   90.00
#
_symmetry.space_group_name_H-M   'P 1'
#
loop_
_entity.id
_entity.type
_entity.pdbx_description
1 polymer ?
#
loop_
_entity_poly.entity_id
_entity_poly.type
_entity_poly.pdbx_seq_one_letter_code
_entity_poly.pdbx_strand_id
1 'polypeptide(L)'
;TNSVSLTAPSSLVDDLVAFGETLDLRQPQVNIKAKIILVNRTDLDALGVKYDLSTPNQFFSQIVQGRDLPDGSKSTATSPPVVLLGGNTVSAIANASGSVPGAALKVIYSTALGNFDFSTFLDALQEVSLLDVQAEPSVTILNNRTAELISGSQVPFVPTAGGAGGGLVGVINVERVQTGVTLRVTPSVTNNRHIMMRVETINSGATFGPNGVLIDNNSSKSELLVPDGQTVVIGGLTQTTVQLSKSGIPLLVDLPLIGRLFGVTSRTETRRDLLILITPHIIDDGLQPTEAPRR
;
A
#
# COMPACT_ATOMS: atom_id res chain seq x y z
N THR A 1 -46.97 15.70 -2.00
CA THR A 1 -47.82 15.17 -0.92
C THR A 1 -47.77 13.67 -0.99
N ASN A 2 -47.25 13.02 0.04
CA ASN A 2 -47.05 11.56 0.05
C ASN A 2 -48.37 10.89 0.46
N SER A 3 -49.31 10.76 -0.49
CA SER A 3 -50.67 10.27 -0.25
C SER A 3 -51.03 9.14 -1.22
N VAL A 4 -51.70 8.10 -0.73
CA VAL A 4 -52.22 6.99 -1.54
C VAL A 4 -53.74 7.09 -1.60
N SER A 5 -54.31 7.02 -2.81
CA SER A 5 -55.76 6.95 -3.02
C SER A 5 -56.19 5.49 -3.11
N LEU A 6 -57.17 5.10 -2.28
CA LEU A 6 -57.69 3.74 -2.22
C LEU A 6 -59.13 3.72 -2.75
N THR A 7 -59.43 2.76 -3.63
CA THR A 7 -60.80 2.50 -4.12
C THR A 7 -61.12 1.04 -3.86
N ALA A 8 -62.01 0.76 -2.90
CA ALA A 8 -62.44 -0.58 -2.53
C ALA A 8 -63.88 -0.56 -1.99
N PRO A 9 -64.58 -1.72 -1.90
CA PRO A 9 -65.86 -1.83 -1.22
C PRO A 9 -65.75 -1.37 0.25
N SER A 10 -66.80 -0.77 0.81
CA SER A 10 -66.76 -0.18 2.16
C SER A 10 -66.32 -1.16 3.24
N SER A 11 -66.59 -2.46 3.09
CA SER A 11 -66.16 -3.51 4.02
C SER A 11 -64.65 -3.78 4.03
N LEU A 12 -63.93 -3.41 2.97
CA LEU A 12 -62.48 -3.66 2.83
C LEU A 12 -61.65 -2.39 3.09
N VAL A 13 -62.29 -1.22 3.04
CA VAL A 13 -61.61 0.07 3.27
C VAL A 13 -61.04 0.12 4.69
N ASP A 14 -61.80 -0.31 5.69
CA ASP A 14 -61.37 -0.31 7.09
C ASP A 14 -60.15 -1.23 7.31
N ASP A 15 -60.15 -2.41 6.70
CA ASP A 15 -59.02 -3.36 6.76
C ASP A 15 -57.76 -2.78 6.07
N LEU A 16 -57.93 -2.10 4.94
CA LEU A 16 -56.81 -1.47 4.22
C LEU A 16 -56.22 -0.27 4.96
N VAL A 17 -57.06 0.52 5.64
CA VAL A 17 -56.61 1.63 6.49
C VAL A 17 -55.85 1.09 7.70
N ALA A 18 -56.40 0.09 8.40
CA ALA A 18 -55.72 -0.55 9.52
C ALA A 18 -54.37 -1.17 9.10
N PHE A 19 -54.31 -1.81 7.93
CA PHE A 19 -53.06 -2.32 7.36
C PHE A 19 -52.07 -1.19 7.05
N GLY A 20 -52.53 -0.08 6.48
CA GLY A 20 -51.72 1.11 6.22
C GLY A 20 -51.06 1.67 7.49
N GLU A 21 -51.82 1.76 8.59
CA GLU A 21 -51.30 2.20 9.90
C GLU A 21 -50.22 1.26 10.44
N THR A 22 -50.33 -0.06 10.19
CA THR A 22 -49.28 -1.01 10.61
C THR A 22 -48.01 -0.93 9.77
N LEU A 23 -48.07 -0.38 8.55
CA LEU A 23 -46.91 -0.20 7.68
C LEU A 23 -46.22 1.16 7.90
N ASP A 24 -46.91 2.14 8.46
CA ASP A 24 -46.37 3.47 8.77
C ASP A 24 -45.54 3.47 10.07
N LEU A 25 -44.58 2.55 10.14
CA LEU A 25 -43.61 2.47 11.22
C LEU A 25 -42.37 3.30 10.86
N ARG A 26 -41.87 4.05 11.84
CA ARG A 26 -40.60 4.76 11.68
C ARG A 26 -39.46 3.76 11.49
N GLN A 27 -38.70 3.90 10.42
CA GLN A 27 -37.53 3.06 10.17
C GLN A 27 -36.41 3.40 11.19
N PRO A 28 -35.81 2.40 11.86
CA PRO A 28 -34.68 2.65 12.75
C PRO A 28 -33.48 3.15 11.94
N GLN A 29 -32.65 3.97 12.58
CA GLN A 29 -31.36 4.39 12.04
C GLN A 29 -30.24 3.58 12.70
N VAL A 30 -29.15 3.37 11.97
CA VAL A 30 -27.97 2.67 12.45
C VAL A 30 -26.77 3.59 12.26
N ASN A 31 -26.07 3.89 13.34
CA ASN A 31 -24.74 4.45 13.31
C ASN A 31 -23.73 3.32 13.10
N ILE A 32 -22.83 3.49 12.16
CA ILE A 32 -21.79 2.52 11.84
C ILE A 32 -20.46 3.22 12.02
N LYS A 33 -19.65 2.71 12.95
CA LYS A 33 -18.26 3.12 13.14
C LYS A 33 -17.36 2.04 12.56
N ALA A 34 -16.48 2.41 11.65
CA ALA A 34 -15.43 1.53 11.17
C ALA A 34 -14.09 1.97 11.74
N LYS A 35 -13.21 1.01 12.01
CA LYS A 35 -11.81 1.24 12.38
C LYS A 35 -10.95 0.45 11.43
N ILE A 36 -10.16 1.15 10.63
CA ILE A 36 -9.27 0.59 9.63
C ILE A 36 -7.86 0.78 10.17
N ILE A 37 -7.13 -0.32 10.31
CA ILE A 37 -5.74 -0.34 10.76
C ILE A 37 -4.91 -0.93 9.63
N LEU A 38 -3.98 -0.13 9.11
CA LEU A 38 -3.04 -0.54 8.08
C LEU A 38 -1.63 -0.44 8.68
N VAL A 39 -0.97 -1.58 8.81
CA VAL A 39 0.43 -1.65 9.24
C VAL A 39 1.27 -2.06 8.04
N ASN A 40 2.20 -1.21 7.64
CA ASN A 40 3.19 -1.53 6.62
C ASN A 40 4.57 -1.54 7.27
N ARG A 41 5.19 -2.72 7.30
CA ARG A 41 6.52 -2.93 7.83
C ARG A 41 7.46 -3.33 6.69
N THR A 42 8.57 -2.63 6.56
CA THR A 42 9.64 -2.97 5.64
C THR A 42 10.92 -3.20 6.44
N ASP A 43 11.39 -4.44 6.45
CA ASP A 43 12.69 -4.82 6.98
C ASP A 43 13.66 -4.97 5.80
N LEU A 44 14.77 -4.26 5.84
CA LEU A 44 15.83 -4.34 4.83
C LEU A 44 17.15 -4.71 5.51
N ASP A 45 17.68 -5.86 5.13
CA ASP A 45 19.00 -6.33 5.55
C ASP A 45 19.90 -6.45 4.32
N ALA A 46 21.04 -5.77 4.34
CA ALA A 46 22.03 -5.90 3.28
C ALA A 46 23.45 -5.98 3.84
N LEU A 47 24.23 -6.89 3.27
CA LEU A 47 25.63 -7.12 3.62
C LEU A 47 26.40 -7.40 2.33
N GLY A 48 27.54 -6.74 2.14
CA GLY A 48 28.36 -6.94 0.97
C GLY A 48 29.83 -6.67 1.21
N VAL A 49 30.67 -7.46 0.55
CA VAL A 49 32.12 -7.24 0.47
C VAL A 49 32.52 -7.01 -0.99
N LYS A 50 33.30 -5.96 -1.22
CA LYS A 50 33.83 -5.61 -2.55
C LYS A 50 35.34 -5.69 -2.55
N TYR A 51 35.87 -5.96 -3.73
CA TYR A 51 37.30 -6.08 -4.00
C TYR A 51 37.67 -5.19 -5.17
N ASP A 52 38.73 -4.42 -4.98
CA ASP A 52 39.38 -3.61 -6.01
C ASP A 52 40.87 -3.97 -6.06
N LEU A 53 41.37 -4.21 -7.26
CA LEU A 53 42.77 -4.49 -7.54
C LEU A 53 43.31 -3.44 -8.50
N SER A 54 44.16 -2.55 -7.97
CA SER A 54 44.77 -1.43 -8.71
C SER A 54 46.30 -1.54 -8.71
N THR A 55 46.96 -0.83 -9.63
CA THR A 55 48.43 -0.74 -9.69
C THR A 55 48.89 0.47 -8.82
N PRO A 56 50.04 0.39 -8.11
CA PRO A 56 50.52 1.37 -7.10
C PRO A 56 50.67 2.82 -7.54
N ASN A 57 50.56 3.10 -8.85
CA ASN A 57 50.66 4.44 -9.41
C ASN A 57 49.31 5.17 -9.50
N GLN A 58 48.24 4.66 -8.88
CA GLN A 58 46.90 5.24 -9.00
C GLN A 58 46.28 5.49 -7.62
N PHE A 59 46.27 6.76 -7.21
CA PHE A 59 45.76 7.19 -5.90
C PHE A 59 44.24 7.42 -5.86
N PHE A 60 43.53 7.35 -7.00
CA PHE A 60 42.09 7.66 -7.06
C PHE A 60 41.32 6.74 -8.01
N SER A 61 40.71 5.69 -7.46
CA SER A 61 39.56 5.00 -8.07
C SER A 61 38.29 5.61 -7.48
N GLN A 62 37.67 6.59 -8.14
CA GLN A 62 36.40 7.15 -7.68
C GLN A 62 35.24 6.50 -8.44
N ILE A 63 34.30 5.91 -7.71
CA ILE A 63 33.00 5.53 -8.27
C ILE A 63 32.20 6.82 -8.44
N VAL A 64 32.03 7.27 -9.68
CA VAL A 64 31.29 8.51 -10.00
C VAL A 64 29.96 8.11 -10.63
N GLN A 65 28.84 8.49 -10.01
CA GLN A 65 27.56 8.58 -10.73
C GLN A 65 27.58 9.89 -11.52
N GLY A 66 27.22 9.81 -12.80
CA GLY A 66 27.47 10.82 -13.84
C GLY A 66 27.52 12.27 -13.36
N ARG A 67 28.64 12.94 -13.64
CA ARG A 67 28.86 14.37 -13.40
C ARG A 67 29.06 15.06 -14.74
N ASP A 68 28.42 16.20 -14.93
CA ASP A 68 28.64 17.09 -16.07
C ASP A 68 30.08 17.63 -16.06
N LEU A 69 30.78 17.48 -17.19
CA LEU A 69 32.12 18.03 -17.41
C LEU A 69 32.04 19.45 -17.99
N PRO A 70 32.94 20.38 -17.62
CA PRO A 70 32.90 21.78 -18.06
C PRO A 70 33.12 22.04 -19.57
N ASP A 71 33.43 21.02 -20.39
CA ASP A 71 33.77 21.21 -21.82
C ASP A 71 32.63 20.92 -22.81
N GLY A 72 31.44 20.56 -22.33
CA GLY A 72 30.28 20.28 -23.18
C GLY A 72 30.21 18.86 -23.77
N SER A 73 31.17 17.98 -23.46
CA SER A 73 31.06 16.55 -23.76
C SER A 73 30.13 15.84 -22.75
N LYS A 74 29.00 15.33 -23.25
CA LYS A 74 28.11 14.45 -22.46
C LYS A 74 28.75 13.08 -22.35
N SER A 75 29.13 12.68 -21.14
CA SER A 75 29.44 11.27 -20.86
C SER A 75 28.15 10.48 -21.02
N THR A 76 28.10 9.60 -22.02
CA THR A 76 26.93 8.78 -22.34
C THR A 76 26.56 7.97 -21.10
N ALA A 77 25.43 8.34 -20.47
CA ALA A 77 24.85 7.62 -19.35
C ALA A 77 24.50 6.19 -19.79
N THR A 78 25.35 5.23 -19.47
CA THR A 78 24.97 3.82 -19.45
C THR A 78 25.02 3.41 -18.00
N SER A 79 23.86 3.29 -17.37
CA SER A 79 23.72 2.50 -16.14
C SER A 79 24.23 1.09 -16.49
N PRO A 80 25.34 0.59 -15.92
CA PRO A 80 25.75 0.58 -14.50
C PRO A 80 26.81 1.64 -14.10
N PRO A 81 27.14 1.82 -12.79
CA PRO A 81 28.26 2.67 -12.35
C PRO A 81 29.55 2.30 -13.08
N VAL A 82 30.09 3.26 -13.85
CA VAL A 82 31.39 3.13 -14.51
C VAL A 82 32.47 3.72 -13.62
N VAL A 83 33.56 2.99 -13.44
CA VAL A 83 34.76 3.55 -12.80
C VAL A 83 35.54 4.28 -13.86
N LEU A 84 35.78 5.56 -13.63
CA LEU A 84 36.57 6.39 -14.53
C LEU A 84 38.05 6.16 -14.20
N LEU A 85 38.75 5.47 -15.11
CA LEU A 85 40.18 5.14 -14.97
C LEU A 85 41.00 6.19 -15.72
N GLY A 86 41.84 6.95 -15.04
CA GLY A 86 42.86 7.77 -15.68
C GLY A 86 44.15 6.97 -15.93
N GLY A 87 44.58 6.86 -17.19
CA GLY A 87 45.90 6.30 -17.56
C GLY A 87 45.89 4.84 -18.08
N ASN A 88 47.07 4.32 -18.43
CA ASN A 88 47.29 2.97 -18.99
C ASN A 88 47.34 1.89 -17.88
N THR A 89 46.21 1.60 -17.21
CA THR A 89 46.16 0.60 -16.13
C THR A 89 45.10 -0.47 -16.34
N VAL A 90 45.44 -1.69 -15.94
CA VAL A 90 44.49 -2.81 -15.77
C VAL A 90 43.93 -2.71 -14.36
N SER A 91 42.76 -2.09 -14.18
CA SER A 91 41.99 -2.18 -12.94
C SER A 91 40.86 -3.17 -13.17
N ALA A 92 40.83 -4.25 -12.38
CA ALA A 92 39.79 -5.26 -12.45
C ALA A 92 38.95 -5.16 -11.18
N ILE A 93 37.71 -4.70 -11.32
CA ILE A 93 36.78 -4.59 -10.20
C ILE A 93 35.90 -5.83 -10.24
N ALA A 94 36.23 -6.82 -9.41
CA ALA A 94 35.66 -8.16 -9.50
C ALA A 94 34.15 -8.23 -9.19
N ASN A 95 33.55 -7.19 -8.57
CA ASN A 95 32.13 -7.11 -8.19
C ASN A 95 31.54 -5.67 -8.21
N ALA A 96 32.05 -4.77 -9.07
CA ALA A 96 31.82 -3.31 -8.99
C ALA A 96 30.36 -2.83 -8.93
N SER A 97 29.43 -3.61 -9.48
CA SER A 97 28.03 -3.21 -9.66
C SER A 97 27.14 -3.48 -8.45
N GLY A 98 27.58 -4.32 -7.51
CA GLY A 98 26.83 -4.62 -6.28
C GLY A 98 27.19 -3.67 -5.15
N SER A 99 26.60 -2.48 -5.09
CA SER A 99 26.74 -1.59 -3.93
C SER A 99 25.51 -1.65 -3.04
N VAL A 100 25.68 -1.67 -1.71
CA VAL A 100 24.58 -1.50 -0.76
C VAL A 100 24.29 0.00 -0.64
N PRO A 101 23.18 0.51 -1.23
CA PRO A 101 22.84 1.93 -1.12
C PRO A 101 22.45 2.24 0.33
N GLY A 102 22.90 3.38 0.87
CA GLY A 102 22.54 3.80 2.23
C GLY A 102 23.19 3.00 3.36
N ALA A 103 24.29 2.28 3.11
CA ALA A 103 24.98 1.48 4.13
C ALA A 103 25.24 2.25 5.44
N ALA A 104 24.81 1.68 6.56
CA ALA A 104 25.00 2.24 7.90
C ALA A 104 26.44 2.07 8.39
N LEU A 105 27.11 1.00 7.96
CA LEU A 105 28.52 0.74 8.20
C LEU A 105 29.24 0.58 6.87
N LYS A 106 30.33 1.34 6.71
CA LYS A 106 31.24 1.26 5.57
C LYS A 106 32.68 1.21 6.07
N VAL A 107 33.33 0.06 5.91
CA VAL A 107 34.74 -0.13 6.29
C VAL A 107 35.56 -0.34 5.03
N ILE A 108 36.73 0.30 4.98
CA ILE A 108 37.68 0.19 3.87
C ILE A 108 39.00 -0.29 4.43
N TYR A 109 39.56 -1.33 3.82
CA TYR A 109 40.89 -1.83 4.15
C TYR A 109 41.71 -1.94 2.86
N SER A 110 42.96 -1.50 2.88
CA SER A 110 43.85 -1.52 1.72
C SER A 110 45.20 -2.10 2.09
N THR A 111 45.73 -2.98 1.26
CA THR A 111 47.05 -3.61 1.46
C THR A 111 47.80 -3.70 0.13
N ALA A 112 49.09 -3.39 0.17
CA ALA A 112 49.98 -3.55 -0.98
C ALA A 112 50.50 -5.00 -1.07
N LEU A 113 50.34 -5.63 -2.22
CA LEU A 113 50.84 -6.95 -2.59
C LEU A 113 51.80 -6.81 -3.78
N GLY A 114 53.06 -6.49 -3.50
CA GLY A 114 54.09 -6.25 -4.54
C GLY A 114 53.80 -4.99 -5.34
N ASN A 115 53.59 -5.12 -6.66
CA ASN A 115 53.23 -4.02 -7.56
C ASN A 115 51.71 -3.88 -7.73
N PHE A 116 50.90 -4.29 -6.75
CA PHE A 116 49.44 -4.17 -6.79
C PHE A 116 48.92 -3.73 -5.43
N ASP A 117 47.92 -2.86 -5.42
CA ASP A 117 47.16 -2.50 -4.24
C ASP A 117 45.84 -3.26 -4.25
N PHE A 118 45.55 -3.93 -3.14
CA PHE A 118 44.32 -4.66 -2.92
C PHE A 118 43.47 -3.92 -1.89
N SER A 119 42.34 -3.38 -2.34
CA SER A 119 41.40 -2.66 -1.50
C SER A 119 40.10 -3.44 -1.33
N THR A 120 39.65 -3.57 -0.09
CA THR A 120 38.41 -4.25 0.29
C THR A 120 37.44 -3.27 0.92
N PHE A 121 36.16 -3.41 0.58
CA PHE A 121 35.08 -2.60 1.14
C PHE A 121 34.07 -3.52 1.79
N LEU A 122 33.74 -3.28 3.05
CA LEU A 122 32.65 -3.96 3.76
C LEU A 122 31.52 -2.96 3.97
N ASP A 123 30.38 -3.23 3.35
CA ASP A 123 29.15 -2.46 3.49
C ASP A 123 28.11 -3.30 4.25
N ALA A 124 27.50 -2.73 5.29
CA ALA A 124 26.39 -3.35 6.00
C ALA A 124 25.26 -2.34 6.28
N LEU A 125 24.02 -2.81 6.12
CA LEU A 125 22.80 -2.05 6.35
C LEU A 125 21.76 -2.96 7.00
N GLN A 126 21.13 -2.45 8.05
CA GLN A 126 19.91 -2.98 8.60
C GLN A 126 18.97 -1.79 8.82
N GLU A 127 17.85 -1.79 8.12
CA GLU A 127 16.84 -0.74 8.18
C GLU A 127 15.47 -1.37 8.49
N VAL A 128 14.75 -0.77 9.44
CA VAL A 128 13.38 -1.15 9.78
C VAL A 128 12.51 0.08 9.65
N SER A 129 11.59 0.05 8.69
CA SER A 129 10.59 1.08 8.49
C SER A 129 9.22 0.55 8.88
N LEU A 130 8.53 1.26 9.76
CA LEU A 130 7.19 0.93 10.24
C LEU A 130 6.27 2.12 10.00
N LEU A 131 5.21 1.87 9.24
CA LEU A 131 4.12 2.81 9.03
C LEU A 131 2.85 2.19 9.62
N ASP A 132 2.25 2.89 10.57
CA ASP A 132 0.95 2.55 11.16
C ASP A 132 -0.06 3.65 10.80
N VAL A 133 -1.14 3.27 10.12
CA VAL A 133 -2.21 4.18 9.70
C VAL A 133 -3.51 3.68 10.28
N GLN A 134 -4.10 4.49 11.16
CA GLN A 134 -5.40 4.24 11.77
C GLN A 134 -6.41 5.28 11.28
N ALA A 135 -7.53 4.80 10.72
CA ALA A 135 -8.64 5.64 10.30
C ALA A 135 -9.95 5.16 10.96
N GLU A 136 -10.76 6.09 11.47
CA GLU A 136 -12.01 5.78 12.16
C GLU A 136 -13.22 6.52 11.54
N PRO A 137 -13.62 6.19 10.30
CA PRO A 137 -14.78 6.82 9.69
C PRO A 137 -16.08 6.32 10.33
N SER A 138 -17.08 7.20 10.41
CA SER A 138 -18.41 6.84 10.91
C SER A 138 -19.53 7.48 10.08
N VAL A 139 -20.67 6.79 10.00
CA VAL A 139 -21.85 7.24 9.25
C VAL A 139 -23.12 6.79 9.94
N THR A 140 -24.17 7.62 9.88
CA THR A 140 -25.51 7.25 10.31
C THR A 140 -26.41 7.08 9.09
N ILE A 141 -27.12 5.96 9.01
CA ILE A 141 -27.99 5.62 7.89
C ILE A 141 -29.28 4.95 8.33
N LEU A 142 -30.31 5.06 7.50
CA LEU A 142 -31.56 4.33 7.68
C LEU A 142 -31.38 2.82 7.48
N ASN A 143 -32.21 2.03 8.15
CA ASN A 143 -32.30 0.60 7.93
C ASN A 143 -32.53 0.26 6.44
N ASN A 144 -31.86 -0.78 5.95
CA ASN A 144 -31.89 -1.24 4.56
C ASN A 144 -31.45 -0.20 3.51
N ARG A 145 -30.71 0.84 3.90
CA ARG A 145 -30.10 1.81 2.97
C ARG A 145 -28.58 1.64 2.94
N THR A 146 -27.98 1.81 1.77
CA THR A 146 -26.53 1.68 1.61
C THR A 146 -25.82 3.00 1.94
N ALA A 147 -24.78 2.94 2.77
CA ALA A 147 -23.78 4.00 2.92
C ALA A 147 -22.49 3.64 2.18
N GLU A 148 -21.78 4.68 1.76
CA GLU A 148 -20.43 4.58 1.24
C GLU A 148 -19.53 5.51 2.08
N LEU A 149 -18.50 4.94 2.70
CA LEU A 149 -17.47 5.66 3.44
C LEU A 149 -16.18 5.57 2.64
N ILE A 150 -15.61 6.70 2.28
CA ILE A 150 -14.39 6.77 1.47
C ILE A 150 -13.29 7.42 2.32
N SER A 151 -12.17 6.73 2.50
CA SER A 151 -10.98 7.25 3.18
C SER A 151 -9.79 7.09 2.26
N GLY A 152 -9.29 8.20 1.72
CA GLY A 152 -8.28 8.13 0.68
C GLY A 152 -7.96 9.47 0.03
N SER A 153 -7.14 9.42 -1.01
CA SER A 153 -6.74 10.57 -1.82
C SER A 153 -6.98 10.28 -3.31
N GLN A 154 -7.26 11.32 -4.09
CA GLN A 154 -7.34 11.18 -5.54
C GLN A 154 -5.98 11.51 -6.14
N VAL A 155 -5.43 10.57 -6.89
CA VAL A 155 -4.19 10.76 -7.62
C VAL A 155 -4.52 11.18 -9.05
N PRO A 156 -4.06 12.36 -9.52
CA PRO A 156 -4.21 12.73 -10.91
C PRO A 156 -3.29 11.86 -11.77
N PHE A 157 -3.86 11.16 -12.75
CA PHE A 157 -3.14 10.46 -13.79
C PHE A 157 -3.26 11.23 -15.09
N VAL A 158 -2.11 11.43 -15.74
CA VAL A 158 -2.03 12.03 -17.06
C VAL A 158 -1.66 10.92 -18.03
N PRO A 159 -2.63 10.30 -18.75
CA PRO A 159 -2.29 9.47 -19.88
C PRO A 159 -1.55 10.37 -20.87
N THR A 160 -0.27 10.11 -21.10
CA THR A 160 0.48 10.77 -22.17
C THR A 160 -0.26 10.49 -23.47
N ALA A 161 -0.96 11.49 -23.99
CA ALA A 161 -1.54 11.44 -25.32
C ALA A 161 -0.38 11.23 -26.29
N GLY A 162 -0.34 10.05 -26.93
CA GLY A 162 0.58 9.78 -28.02
C GLY A 162 0.25 10.71 -29.19
N GLY A 163 0.82 11.91 -29.17
CA GLY A 163 0.79 12.84 -30.30
C GLY A 163 1.75 12.35 -31.38
N ALA A 164 1.29 11.42 -32.21
CA ALA A 164 1.96 11.14 -33.48
C ALA A 164 1.78 12.35 -34.39
N GLY A 165 2.87 13.12 -34.58
CA GLY A 165 3.09 14.01 -35.72
C GLY A 165 2.05 15.13 -35.97
N GLY A 166 2.43 16.37 -35.64
CA GLY A 166 1.90 17.57 -36.28
C GLY A 166 0.90 18.38 -35.46
N GLY A 167 1.41 19.44 -34.81
CA GLY A 167 0.71 20.73 -34.69
C GLY A 167 -0.56 20.85 -33.85
N LEU A 168 -1.04 19.81 -33.18
CA LEU A 168 -2.21 19.90 -32.30
C LEU A 168 -1.80 19.66 -30.84
N VAL A 169 -2.02 20.67 -30.00
CA VAL A 169 -1.95 20.58 -28.55
C VAL A 169 -2.98 19.53 -28.11
N GLY A 170 -2.52 18.31 -27.85
CA GLY A 170 -3.36 17.21 -27.42
C GLY A 170 -4.08 17.61 -26.13
N VAL A 171 -5.41 17.45 -26.11
CA VAL A 171 -6.22 17.62 -24.91
C VAL A 171 -5.71 16.62 -23.87
N ILE A 172 -5.05 17.12 -22.83
CA ILE A 172 -4.58 16.30 -21.72
C ILE A 172 -5.80 15.99 -20.85
N ASN A 173 -6.45 14.84 -21.09
CA ASN A 173 -7.49 14.35 -20.21
C ASN A 173 -6.85 13.84 -18.92
N VAL A 174 -6.87 14.66 -17.86
CA VAL A 174 -6.41 14.25 -16.53
C VAL A 174 -7.49 13.38 -15.90
N GLU A 175 -7.29 12.07 -15.92
CA GLU A 175 -8.16 11.12 -15.24
C GLU A 175 -7.72 11.01 -13.78
N ARG A 176 -8.66 11.16 -12.84
CA ARG A 176 -8.36 11.07 -11.41
C ARG A 176 -8.74 9.69 -10.92
N VAL A 177 -7.76 8.98 -10.36
CA VAL A 177 -7.97 7.67 -9.77
C VAL A 177 -8.08 7.81 -8.27
N GLN A 178 -9.13 7.22 -7.68
CA GLN A 178 -9.32 7.17 -6.23
C GLN A 178 -8.39 6.11 -5.62
N THR A 179 -7.55 6.53 -4.67
CA THR A 179 -6.69 5.65 -3.87
C THR A 179 -7.13 5.70 -2.41
N GLY A 180 -7.01 4.60 -1.68
CA GLY A 180 -7.45 4.46 -0.30
C GLY A 180 -8.47 3.34 -0.11
N VAL A 181 -9.18 3.38 1.01
CA VAL A 181 -10.18 2.37 1.40
C VAL A 181 -11.58 2.94 1.22
N THR A 182 -12.39 2.27 0.40
CA THR A 182 -13.82 2.52 0.25
C THR A 182 -14.60 1.38 0.90
N LEU A 183 -15.47 1.74 1.82
CA LEU A 183 -16.31 0.83 2.59
C LEU A 183 -17.78 1.10 2.26
N ARG A 184 -18.45 0.12 1.64
CA ARG A 184 -19.88 0.15 1.38
C ARG A 184 -20.58 -0.78 2.35
N VAL A 185 -21.59 -0.26 3.05
CA VAL A 185 -22.31 -1.01 4.07
C VAL A 185 -23.81 -0.84 3.93
N THR A 186 -24.52 -1.95 3.99
CA THR A 186 -25.99 -1.99 4.03
C THR A 186 -26.42 -2.75 5.29
N PRO A 187 -26.92 -2.05 6.33
CA PRO A 187 -27.41 -2.66 7.55
C PRO A 187 -28.88 -3.08 7.38
N SER A 188 -29.23 -4.18 8.05
CA SER A 188 -30.59 -4.66 8.22
C SER A 188 -30.81 -5.03 9.68
N VAL A 189 -31.64 -4.27 10.37
CA VAL A 189 -31.98 -4.49 11.79
C VAL A 189 -32.97 -5.64 11.90
N THR A 190 -32.65 -6.60 12.75
CA THR A 190 -33.50 -7.75 13.09
C THR A 190 -34.27 -7.48 14.39
N ASN A 191 -35.35 -8.25 14.62
CA ASN A 191 -36.20 -8.08 15.81
C ASN A 191 -35.46 -8.32 17.15
N ASN A 192 -34.33 -9.04 17.14
CA ASN A 192 -33.54 -9.34 18.33
C ASN A 192 -32.42 -8.33 18.59
N ARG A 193 -32.52 -7.08 18.09
CA ARG A 193 -31.46 -6.06 18.17
C ARG A 193 -30.10 -6.52 17.62
N HIS A 194 -30.11 -7.41 16.63
CA HIS A 194 -28.93 -7.70 15.83
C HIS A 194 -29.01 -6.94 14.51
N ILE A 195 -27.86 -6.49 14.02
CA ILE A 195 -27.71 -5.82 12.74
C ILE A 195 -27.01 -6.80 11.80
N MET A 196 -27.74 -7.27 10.78
CA MET A 196 -27.13 -7.93 9.64
C MET A 196 -26.50 -6.86 8.77
N MET A 197 -25.22 -6.98 8.44
CA MET A 197 -24.51 -6.02 7.60
C MET A 197 -23.96 -6.74 6.37
N ARG A 198 -24.31 -6.23 5.20
CA ARG A 198 -23.59 -6.54 3.96
C ARG A 198 -22.51 -5.49 3.78
N VAL A 199 -21.26 -5.93 3.74
CA VAL A 199 -20.09 -5.08 3.70
C VAL A 199 -19.26 -5.41 2.48
N GLU A 200 -19.01 -4.39 1.65
CA GLU A 200 -18.09 -4.44 0.52
C GLU A 200 -16.95 -3.46 0.82
N THR A 201 -15.73 -3.97 0.88
CA THR A 201 -14.53 -3.16 1.05
C THR A 201 -13.73 -3.19 -0.23
N ILE A 202 -13.23 -2.04 -0.65
CA ILE A 202 -12.33 -1.86 -1.79
C ILE A 202 -11.11 -1.09 -1.27
N ASN A 203 -9.91 -1.64 -1.39
CA ASN A 203 -8.65 -0.98 -1.08
C ASN A 203 -7.85 -0.80 -2.37
N SER A 204 -7.70 0.46 -2.78
CA SER A 204 -6.96 0.86 -3.98
C SER A 204 -5.63 1.51 -3.61
N GLY A 205 -4.51 0.92 -4.02
CA GLY A 205 -3.19 1.53 -3.98
C GLY A 205 -2.78 2.04 -5.37
N ALA A 206 -2.04 3.15 -5.44
CA ALA A 206 -1.38 3.56 -6.67
C ALA A 206 0.13 3.53 -6.48
N THR A 207 0.83 2.86 -7.39
CA THR A 207 2.28 2.83 -7.47
C THR A 207 2.72 3.52 -8.75
N PHE A 208 3.59 4.52 -8.63
CA PHE A 208 4.16 5.22 -9.78
C PHE A 208 5.38 4.44 -10.27
N GLY A 209 5.32 3.96 -11.51
CA GLY A 209 6.43 3.31 -12.19
C GLY A 209 6.96 4.15 -13.35
N PRO A 210 8.15 3.81 -13.89
CA PRO A 210 8.72 4.48 -15.06
C PRO A 210 7.81 4.44 -16.31
N ASN A 211 6.88 3.48 -16.36
CA ASN A 211 5.97 3.24 -17.49
C ASN A 211 4.51 3.66 -17.22
N GLY A 212 4.23 4.37 -16.12
CA GLY A 212 2.87 4.82 -15.77
C GLY A 212 2.45 4.50 -14.33
N VAL A 213 1.16 4.60 -14.04
CA VAL A 213 0.58 4.32 -12.72
C VAL A 213 0.02 2.91 -12.71
N LEU A 214 0.56 2.03 -11.85
CA LEU A 214 -0.05 0.75 -11.52
C LEU A 214 -1.07 0.97 -10.40
N ILE A 215 -2.30 0.49 -10.60
CA ILE A 215 -3.37 0.57 -9.61
C ILE A 215 -3.61 -0.83 -9.06
N ASP A 216 -3.23 -1.06 -7.81
CA ASP A 216 -3.53 -2.30 -7.09
C ASP A 216 -4.91 -2.17 -6.45
N ASN A 217 -5.83 -3.09 -6.76
CA ASN A 217 -7.17 -3.04 -6.21
C ASN A 217 -7.54 -4.37 -5.53
N ASN A 218 -7.76 -4.32 -4.22
CA ASN A 218 -8.17 -5.45 -3.40
C ASN A 218 -9.63 -5.26 -2.97
N SER A 219 -10.52 -6.17 -3.33
CA SER A 219 -11.93 -6.12 -2.94
C SER A 219 -12.33 -7.34 -2.11
N SER A 220 -13.16 -7.11 -1.10
CA SER A 220 -13.78 -8.16 -0.28
C SER A 220 -15.27 -7.87 -0.09
N LYS A 221 -16.08 -8.93 -0.10
CA LYS A 221 -17.52 -8.89 0.17
C LYS A 221 -17.83 -9.86 1.30
N SER A 222 -18.55 -9.41 2.29
CA SER A 222 -18.91 -10.22 3.45
C SER A 222 -20.30 -9.85 3.93
N GLU A 223 -20.99 -10.82 4.50
CA GLU A 223 -22.30 -10.64 5.14
C GLU A 223 -22.22 -11.26 6.52
N LEU A 224 -22.58 -10.48 7.54
CA LEU A 224 -22.34 -10.84 8.92
C LEU A 224 -23.40 -10.25 9.84
N LEU A 225 -23.69 -10.97 10.92
CA LEU A 225 -24.69 -10.60 11.92
C LEU A 225 -23.97 -10.17 13.19
N VAL A 226 -24.23 -8.94 13.65
CA VAL A 226 -23.56 -8.36 14.82
C VAL A 226 -24.60 -7.87 15.81
N PRO A 227 -24.44 -8.13 17.11
CA PRO A 227 -25.28 -7.50 18.12
C PRO A 227 -25.08 -5.99 18.16
N ASP A 228 -26.10 -5.26 18.58
CA ASP A 228 -26.02 -3.81 18.81
C ASP A 228 -24.85 -3.42 19.74
N GLY A 229 -24.05 -2.45 19.32
CA GLY A 229 -22.90 -1.93 20.07
C GLY A 229 -21.67 -2.83 20.12
N GLN A 230 -21.70 -4.03 19.53
CA GLN A 230 -20.54 -4.93 19.52
C GLN A 230 -19.65 -4.71 18.30
N THR A 231 -18.34 -4.87 18.49
CA THR A 231 -17.35 -4.76 17.42
C THR A 231 -17.06 -6.14 16.82
N VAL A 232 -17.07 -6.22 15.48
CA VAL A 232 -16.66 -7.41 14.74
C VAL A 232 -15.48 -7.09 13.81
N VAL A 233 -14.63 -8.07 13.57
CA VAL A 233 -13.60 -8.01 12.53
C VAL A 233 -14.20 -8.56 11.24
N ILE A 234 -14.26 -7.72 10.20
CA ILE A 234 -14.87 -8.08 8.91
C ILE A 234 -13.86 -8.76 8.00
N GLY A 235 -12.60 -8.35 8.10
CA GLY A 235 -11.54 -8.88 7.26
C GLY A 235 -10.17 -8.49 7.77
N GLY A 236 -9.23 -9.42 7.58
CA GLY A 236 -7.81 -9.23 7.75
C GLY A 236 -7.09 -9.67 6.47
N LEU A 237 -6.20 -8.85 5.93
CA LEU A 237 -5.30 -9.23 4.84
C LEU A 237 -3.87 -8.99 5.28
N THR A 238 -3.10 -10.07 5.41
CA THR A 238 -1.66 -10.02 5.62
C THR A 238 -0.96 -10.44 4.34
N GLN A 239 -0.21 -9.53 3.73
CA GLN A 239 0.62 -9.80 2.58
C GLN A 239 2.09 -9.67 3.00
N THR A 240 2.85 -10.75 2.85
CA THR A 240 4.30 -10.72 3.04
C THR A 240 4.99 -10.94 1.71
N THR A 241 5.87 -10.01 1.34
CA THR A 241 6.70 -10.08 0.13
C THR A 241 8.16 -10.13 0.56
N VAL A 242 8.85 -11.20 0.22
CA VAL A 242 10.29 -11.35 0.47
C VAL A 242 11.01 -11.28 -0.86
N GLN A 243 11.87 -10.28 -1.01
CA GLN A 243 12.76 -10.11 -2.15
C GLN A 243 14.19 -10.37 -1.70
N LEU A 244 14.81 -11.40 -2.28
CA LEU A 244 16.22 -11.72 -2.06
C LEU A 244 17.01 -11.42 -3.33
N SER A 245 17.99 -10.54 -3.23
CA SER A 245 18.95 -10.24 -4.28
C SER A 245 20.34 -10.68 -3.86
N LYS A 246 20.98 -11.51 -4.69
CA LYS A 246 22.34 -12.00 -4.50
C LYS A 246 23.14 -11.67 -5.76
N SER A 247 24.23 -10.94 -5.58
CA SER A 247 25.18 -10.60 -6.64
C SER A 247 26.59 -10.92 -6.15
N GLY A 248 27.49 -11.36 -7.00
CA GLY A 248 28.85 -11.72 -6.58
C GLY A 248 29.65 -12.38 -7.68
N ILE A 249 30.86 -12.83 -7.34
CA ILE A 249 31.73 -13.52 -8.29
C ILE A 249 31.13 -14.91 -8.55
N PRO A 250 30.88 -15.29 -9.82
CA PRO A 250 30.39 -16.63 -10.16
C PRO A 250 31.29 -17.71 -9.56
N LEU A 251 30.72 -18.85 -9.15
CA LEU A 251 31.38 -19.97 -8.43
C LEU A 251 31.78 -19.65 -6.98
N LEU A 252 32.44 -18.52 -6.70
CA LEU A 252 32.90 -18.18 -5.34
C LEU A 252 31.77 -17.79 -4.40
N VAL A 253 30.72 -17.15 -4.93
CA VAL A 253 29.56 -16.71 -4.14
C VAL A 253 28.69 -17.87 -3.65
N ASP A 254 28.80 -19.05 -4.26
CA ASP A 254 28.01 -20.24 -3.93
C ASP A 254 28.74 -21.20 -2.98
N LEU A 255 30.00 -20.89 -2.61
CA LEU A 255 30.74 -21.67 -1.61
C LEU A 255 30.06 -21.58 -0.24
N PRO A 256 29.86 -22.72 0.46
CA PRO A 256 29.34 -22.70 1.83
C PRO A 256 30.31 -21.97 2.77
N LEU A 257 29.75 -21.30 3.79
CA LEU A 257 30.45 -20.47 4.79
C LEU A 257 31.11 -19.18 4.25
N ILE A 258 31.87 -19.24 3.16
CA ILE A 258 32.68 -18.11 2.65
C ILE A 258 32.02 -17.35 1.50
N GLY A 259 30.97 -17.87 0.86
CA GLY A 259 30.32 -17.21 -0.27
C GLY A 259 29.77 -15.81 0.01
N ARG A 260 29.45 -15.53 1.29
CA ARG A 260 29.04 -14.18 1.76
C ARG A 260 30.14 -13.13 1.68
N LEU A 261 31.41 -13.53 1.65
CA LEU A 261 32.57 -12.63 1.47
C LEU A 261 32.80 -12.30 0.00
N PHE A 262 32.29 -13.10 -0.94
CA PHE A 262 32.55 -12.93 -2.38
C PHE A 262 31.36 -12.34 -3.14
N GLY A 263 30.44 -11.71 -2.42
CA GLY A 263 29.28 -11.06 -3.02
C GLY A 263 28.54 -10.13 -2.07
N VAL A 264 27.46 -9.59 -2.59
CA VAL A 264 26.50 -8.74 -1.90
C VAL A 264 25.16 -9.46 -1.85
N THR A 265 24.61 -9.57 -0.65
CA THR A 265 23.27 -10.08 -0.41
C THR A 265 22.41 -8.96 0.14
N SER A 266 21.26 -8.73 -0.47
CA SER A 266 20.21 -7.84 0.02
C SER A 266 18.92 -8.62 0.17
N ARG A 267 18.30 -8.54 1.35
CA ARG A 267 17.01 -9.12 1.66
C ARG A 267 16.08 -7.98 2.05
N THR A 268 15.00 -7.83 1.32
CA THR A 268 13.92 -6.90 1.64
C THR A 268 12.67 -7.70 1.95
N GLU A 269 12.17 -7.60 3.17
CA GLU A 269 10.90 -8.18 3.59
C GLU A 269 9.89 -7.06 3.82
N THR A 270 8.84 -7.03 3.01
CA THR A 270 7.73 -6.08 3.17
C THR A 270 6.49 -6.84 3.64
N ARG A 271 5.98 -6.50 4.82
CA ARG A 271 4.74 -7.03 5.39
C ARG A 271 3.69 -5.95 5.47
N ARG A 272 2.54 -6.20 4.86
CA ARG A 272 1.37 -5.30 4.87
C ARG A 272 0.22 -6.02 5.54
N ASP A 273 -0.18 -5.52 6.70
CA ASP A 273 -1.33 -6.01 7.46
C ASP A 273 -2.46 -4.98 7.35
N LEU A 274 -3.63 -5.42 6.92
CA LEU A 274 -4.86 -4.64 6.90
C LEU A 274 -5.87 -5.31 7.82
N LEU A 275 -6.39 -4.59 8.80
CA LEU A 275 -7.46 -5.03 9.68
C LEU A 275 -8.62 -4.04 9.65
N ILE A 276 -9.84 -4.56 9.45
CA ILE A 276 -11.06 -3.74 9.39
C ILE A 276 -12.02 -4.22 10.46
N LEU A 277 -12.30 -3.33 11.41
CA LEU A 277 -13.29 -3.54 12.46
C LEU A 277 -14.51 -2.67 12.19
N ILE A 278 -15.70 -3.19 12.49
CA ILE A 278 -16.95 -2.43 12.42
C ILE A 278 -17.74 -2.60 13.71
N THR A 279 -18.30 -1.49 14.18
CA THR A 279 -19.20 -1.43 15.34
C THR A 279 -20.49 -0.74 14.91
N PRO A 280 -21.58 -1.48 14.69
CA PRO A 280 -22.90 -0.91 14.46
C PRO A 280 -23.57 -0.54 15.80
N HIS A 281 -24.38 0.51 15.78
CA HIS A 281 -25.18 0.97 16.91
C HIS A 281 -26.55 1.43 16.41
N ILE A 282 -27.64 0.89 16.95
CA ILE A 282 -29.01 1.29 16.62
C ILE A 282 -29.30 2.61 17.32
N ILE A 283 -29.73 3.62 16.56
CA ILE A 283 -30.19 4.88 17.12
C ILE A 283 -31.68 4.75 17.41
N ASP A 284 -32.01 4.56 18.67
CA ASP A 284 -33.38 4.63 19.17
C ASP A 284 -33.71 6.10 19.48
N ASP A 285 -34.58 6.71 18.67
CA ASP A 285 -35.08 8.06 18.92
C ASP A 285 -36.08 8.07 20.09
N GLY A 286 -35.57 8.02 21.31
CA GLY A 286 -36.23 8.55 22.52
C GLY A 286 -37.48 7.83 23.05
N LEU A 287 -38.03 6.82 22.39
CA LEU A 287 -39.10 6.00 22.94
C LEU A 287 -38.48 4.87 23.77
N GLN A 288 -38.08 5.19 25.00
CA GLN A 288 -37.98 4.15 26.03
C GLN A 288 -39.34 3.44 26.09
N PRO A 289 -39.40 2.11 26.06
CA PRO A 289 -40.64 1.41 26.36
C PRO A 289 -41.06 1.82 27.77
N THR A 290 -42.18 2.56 27.90
CA THR A 290 -42.80 2.82 29.20
C THR A 290 -42.98 1.46 29.88
N GLU A 291 -42.23 1.22 30.95
CA GLU A 291 -42.33 0.02 31.76
C GLU A 291 -43.80 -0.10 32.19
N ALA A 292 -44.48 -1.16 31.74
CA ALA A 292 -45.88 -1.37 32.07
C ALA A 292 -46.01 -1.47 33.60
N PRO A 293 -47.00 -0.80 34.23
CA PRO A 293 -47.14 -0.86 35.68
C PRO A 293 -47.36 -2.31 36.09
N ARG A 294 -46.47 -2.82 36.95
CA ARG A 294 -46.63 -4.12 37.59
C ARG A 294 -47.96 -4.11 38.35
N ARG A 295 -48.86 -5.02 37.99
CA ARG A 295 -50.08 -5.33 38.76
C ARG A 295 -49.72 -6.07 40.04
#